data_AF-A0A8S2VNQ9-F1
#
_entry.id   AF-A0A8S2VNQ9-F1
#
_cell.length_a   1.000
_cell.length_b   1.000
_cell.length_c   1.000
_cell.angle_alpha   90.00
_cell.angle_beta   90.00
_cell.angle_gamma   90.00
#
_symmetry.space_group_name_H-M   'P 1'
#
loop_
_entity.id
_entity.type
_entity.pdbx_description
1 polymer ?
#
loop_
_entity_poly.entity_id
_entity_poly.type
_entity_poly.pdbx_seq_one_letter_code
_entity_poly.pdbx_strand_id
1 'polypeptide(L)' 'RLYANLSKIENYEVYKKSQIPDEYHYKSNVRIGDILIVGKIGYQIVVPGDRSSNLLGNHGYDNRAESMHP' A
#
# COMPACT_ATOMS: atom_id res chain seq x y z
N ARG A 1 8.20 9.77 14.39
CA ARG A 1 6.76 10.14 14.57
C ARG A 1 5.92 9.77 13.35
N LEU A 2 6.35 10.08 12.12
CA LEU A 2 5.64 9.74 10.88
C LEU A 2 5.16 8.27 10.80
N TYR A 3 6.09 7.30 10.84
CA TYR A 3 5.76 5.87 10.80
C TYR A 3 4.73 5.46 11.87
N ALA A 4 4.89 5.93 13.10
CA ALA A 4 3.99 5.60 14.21
C ALA A 4 2.58 6.19 14.04
N ASN A 5 2.43 7.31 13.33
CA ASN A 5 1.13 7.87 13.01
C ASN A 5 0.48 7.13 11.85
N LEU A 6 1.25 6.84 10.78
CA LEU A 6 0.77 6.10 9.62
C LEU A 6 0.33 4.68 9.99
N SER A 7 1.09 4.01 10.87
CA SER A 7 0.80 2.63 11.30
C SER A 7 -0.48 2.48 12.13
N LYS A 8 -1.14 3.58 12.48
CA LYS A 8 -2.43 3.59 13.20
C LYS A 8 -3.63 3.78 12.27
N ILE A 9 -3.39 4.08 10.99
CA ILE A 9 -4.48 4.30 10.04
C ILE A 9 -5.10 2.93 9.72
N GLU A 10 -6.40 2.81 9.94
CA GLU A 10 -7.14 1.59 9.64
C GLU A 10 -7.18 1.31 8.14
N ASN A 11 -7.25 0.03 7.77
CA ASN A 11 -7.33 -0.45 6.39
C ASN A 11 -6.08 -0.21 5.52
N TYR A 12 -4.96 0.15 6.15
CA TYR A 12 -3.66 0.20 5.52
C TYR A 12 -2.64 -0.58 6.33
N GLU A 13 -1.72 -1.22 5.64
CA GLU A 13 -0.52 -1.81 6.21
C GLU A 13 0.67 -0.88 5.93
N VAL A 14 1.47 -0.61 6.97
CA VAL A 14 2.58 0.34 6.89
C VAL A 14 3.87 -0.33 7.30
N TYR A 15 4.81 -0.36 6.37
CA TYR A 15 6.10 -1.02 6.54
C TYR A 15 7.22 0.00 6.46
N LYS A 16 8.20 -0.07 7.36
CA LYS A 16 9.53 0.43 6.99
C LYS A 16 10.09 -0.48 5.91
N LYS A 17 10.99 0.02 5.06
CA LYS A 17 11.62 -0.77 3.99
C LYS A 17 12.17 -2.12 4.46
N SER A 18 12.82 -2.15 5.61
CA SER A 18 13.37 -3.39 6.21
C SER A 18 12.31 -4.38 6.71
N GLN A 19 11.07 -3.93 6.89
CA GLN A 19 9.93 -4.71 7.39
C GLN A 19 8.96 -5.13 6.28
N ILE A 20 9.19 -4.71 5.03
CA ILE A 20 8.38 -5.16 3.89
C ILE A 20 8.49 -6.70 3.82
N PRO A 21 7.37 -7.43 3.70
CA PRO A 21 7.36 -8.89 3.65
C PRO A 21 8.24 -9.43 2.50
N ASP A 22 8.96 -10.53 2.76
CA ASP A 22 9.88 -11.10 1.77
C ASP A 22 9.14 -11.70 0.57
N GLU A 23 7.93 -12.21 0.80
CA GLU A 23 7.04 -12.73 -0.24
C GLU A 23 6.63 -11.69 -1.28
N TYR A 24 6.74 -10.39 -0.98
CA TYR A 24 6.48 -9.34 -1.97
C TYR A 24 7.64 -9.18 -2.95
N HIS A 25 8.84 -9.69 -2.61
CA HIS A 25 10.07 -9.49 -3.38
C HIS A 25 10.36 -8.02 -3.74
N TYR A 26 9.84 -7.08 -2.94
CA TYR A 26 9.80 -5.66 -3.30
C TYR A 26 10.88 -4.82 -2.59
N LYS A 27 11.42 -5.30 -1.46
CA LYS A 27 12.24 -4.45 -0.56
C LYS A 27 13.66 -4.17 -1.04
N SER A 28 14.20 -5.00 -1.93
CA SER A 28 15.62 -5.02 -2.33
C SER A 28 15.93 -4.13 -3.53
N ASN A 29 15.41 -2.90 -3.56
CA ASN A 29 15.74 -1.93 -4.61
C ASN A 29 15.90 -0.51 -4.04
N VAL A 30 16.91 0.22 -4.52
CA VAL A 30 17.21 1.60 -4.07
C VAL A 30 16.08 2.60 -4.36
N ARG A 31 15.22 2.32 -5.35
CA ARG A 31 14.08 3.17 -5.70
C ARG A 31 12.88 3.03 -4.76
N ILE A 32 12.84 2.01 -3.91
CA ILE A 32 11.77 1.86 -2.92
C ILE A 32 12.05 2.78 -1.74
N GLY A 33 11.07 3.63 -1.42
CA GLY A 33 11.13 4.57 -0.31
C GLY A 33 11.26 3.90 1.06
N ASP A 34 11.61 4.70 2.06
CA ASP A 34 11.85 4.21 3.43
C ASP A 34 10.58 3.66 4.11
N ILE A 35 9.41 4.09 3.65
CA ILE A 35 8.10 3.66 4.11
C ILE A 35 7.26 3.22 2.91
N LEU A 36 6.69 2.02 2.98
CA LEU A 36 5.67 1.52 2.08
C LEU A 36 4.32 1.54 2.80
N ILE A 37 3.28 2.02 2.11
CA ILE A 37 1.89 1.96 2.57
C ILE A 37 1.13 1.11 1.57
N VAL A 38 0.46 0.06 2.03
CA VAL A 38 -0.36 -0.84 1.21
C VAL A 38 -1.80 -0.72 1.69
N GLY A 39 -2.71 -0.32 0.80
CA GLY A 39 -4.15 -0.34 1.10
C GLY A 39 -4.70 -1.76 1.10
N LYS A 40 -5.62 -2.07 2.01
CA LYS A 40 -6.45 -3.28 1.87
C LYS A 40 -7.35 -3.13 0.65
N ILE A 41 -7.82 -4.26 0.12
CA ILE A 41 -8.75 -4.29 -1.03
C ILE A 41 -9.92 -3.34 -0.80
N GLY A 42 -10.22 -2.50 -1.79
CA GLY A 42 -11.30 -1.50 -1.73
C GLY A 42 -10.90 -0.14 -1.15
N TYR A 43 -9.67 0.02 -0.63
CA TYR A 43 -9.16 1.28 -0.11
C TYR A 43 -8.12 1.88 -1.07
N GLN A 44 -8.10 3.21 -1.20
CA GLN A 44 -7.19 3.92 -2.08
C GLN A 44 -6.52 5.07 -1.34
N ILE A 45 -5.22 5.25 -1.60
CA ILE A 45 -4.46 6.42 -1.12
C ILE A 45 -4.55 7.51 -2.17
N VAL A 46 -5.05 8.67 -1.78
CA VAL A 46 -5.21 9.84 -2.65
C VAL A 46 -4.53 11.06 -2.06
N VAL A 47 -4.15 12.01 -2.90
CA VAL A 47 -3.73 13.33 -2.44
C VAL A 47 -4.95 14.20 -2.15
N PRO A 48 -4.88 15.13 -1.17
CA PRO A 48 -5.98 16.05 -0.91
C PRO A 48 -6.40 16.81 -2.17
N GLY A 49 -7.70 16.82 -2.46
CA GLY A 49 -8.26 17.47 -3.66
C GLY A 49 -8.35 16.56 -4.89
N ASP A 50 -7.81 15.34 -4.84
CA ASP A 50 -8.04 14.35 -5.87
C ASP A 50 -9.50 13.87 -5.83
N ARG A 51 -10.16 13.93 -6.98
CA ARG A 51 -11.56 13.54 -7.21
C ARG A 51 -11.68 12.24 -8.02
N SER A 52 -10.64 11.41 -8.04
CA SER A 52 -10.65 10.05 -8.60
C SER A 52 -11.62 9.08 -7.90
N SER A 53 -12.55 9.57 -7.07
CA SER A 53 -13.46 8.83 -6.20
C SER A 53 -14.55 8.01 -6.89
N ASN A 54 -14.71 8.11 -8.21
CA ASN A 54 -15.79 7.43 -8.94
C ASN A 54 -15.34 6.15 -9.66
N LEU A 55 -14.20 5.58 -9.26
CA LEU A 55 -13.73 4.30 -9.78
C LEU A 55 -14.53 3.17 -9.13
N LEU A 56 -15.07 2.26 -9.96
CA LEU A 56 -15.77 1.05 -9.50
C LEU A 56 -14.84 -0.14 -9.29
N GLY A 57 -13.56 0.02 -9.65
CA GLY A 57 -12.53 -1.00 -9.50
C GLY A 57 -11.15 -0.38 -9.61
N ASN A 58 -10.18 -1.01 -8.94
CA ASN A 58 -8.78 -0.62 -8.99
C ASN A 58 -7.90 -1.87 -8.75
N HIS A 59 -6.60 -1.75 -8.96
CA HIS A 59 -5.62 -2.82 -8.80
C HIS A 59 -4.34 -2.32 -8.12
N GLY A 60 -3.40 -3.23 -7.86
CA GLY A 60 -2.13 -2.91 -7.19
C GLY A 60 -2.12 -3.18 -5.67
N TYR A 61 -3.11 -3.94 -5.18
CA TYR A 61 -3.15 -4.48 -3.81
C TYR A 61 -2.13 -5.62 -3.63
N ASP A 62 -2.18 -6.30 -2.48
CA ASP A 62 -1.43 -7.54 -2.25
C ASP A 62 -1.63 -8.53 -3.40
N ASN A 63 -0.53 -8.97 -4.00
CA ASN A 63 -0.53 -9.84 -5.18
C ASN A 63 -1.06 -11.25 -4.91
N ARG A 64 -1.22 -11.64 -3.63
CA ARG A 64 -1.81 -12.93 -3.22
C ARG A 64 -3.33 -12.90 -3.18
N ALA A 65 -3.95 -11.72 -3.29
CA ALA A 65 -5.40 -11.60 -3.34
C ALA A 65 -5.94 -12.21 -4.63
N GLU A 66 -6.98 -13.03 -4.54
CA GLU A 66 -7.60 -13.68 -5.70
C GLU A 66 -8.05 -12.68 -6.77
N SER A 67 -8.50 -11.50 -6.37
CA SER A 67 -8.92 -10.44 -7.29
C SER A 67 -7.76 -9.77 -8.06
N MET A 68 -6.50 -10.01 -7.66
CA MET A 68 -5.29 -9.53 -8.33
C MET A 68 -4.63 -10.59 -9.22
N HIS A 69 -5.19 -11.80 -9.27
CA HIS A 69 -4.75 -12.83 -10.21
C HIS A 69 -5.27 -12.48 -11.62
N PRO A 70 -4.45 -12.69 -12.67
CA PRO A 70 -4.82 -12.40 -14.06
C PRO A 70 -5.82 -13.40 -14.65
#